data_AF-G8TW60-F1
#
_entry.id   AF-G8TW60-F1
#
_cell.length_a   1.000
_cell.length_b   1.000
_cell.length_c   1.000
_cell.angle_alpha   90.00
_cell.angle_beta   90.00
_cell.angle_gamma   90.00
#
_symmetry.space_group_name_H-M   'P 1'
#
loop_
_entity.id
_entity.type
_entity.pdbx_description
1 polymer ?
#
loop_
_entity_poly.entity_id
_entity_poly.type
_entity_poly.pdbx_seq_one_letter_code
_entity_poly.pdbx_strand_id
1 'polypeptide(L)'
;MAVVVNQVTQEGEIWMADLSIHYGVYRREHYPVRLVDVPRAPEGWTEDRQRQRIAQFVTEQVMTHMRKGSLPPRGVQIHAPALWQDPSADHSLASPAS
;
A
#
# COMPACT_ATOMS: atom_id res chain seq x y z
N MET A 1 4.10 -9.78 -13.05
CA MET A 1 3.31 -8.71 -12.42
C MET A 1 4.27 -7.67 -11.90
N ALA A 2 4.12 -6.39 -12.23
CA ALA A 2 5.17 -5.40 -11.97
C ALA A 2 4.60 -4.04 -11.58
N VAL A 3 3.81 -4.01 -10.50
CA VAL A 3 3.72 -2.78 -9.68
C VAL A 3 4.86 -2.87 -8.68
N VAL A 4 5.77 -1.91 -8.71
CA VAL A 4 6.93 -1.81 -7.83
C VAL A 4 6.89 -0.43 -7.19
N VAL A 5 7.01 -0.36 -5.87
CA VAL A 5 7.13 0.91 -5.16
C VAL A 5 8.60 1.34 -5.22
N ASN A 6 8.88 2.42 -5.92
CA ASN A 6 10.22 3.00 -6.02
C ASN A 6 10.58 3.70 -4.71
N GLN A 7 9.65 4.50 -4.19
CA GLN A 7 9.85 5.29 -2.99
C GLN A 7 8.53 5.61 -2.31
N VAL A 8 8.55 5.71 -0.98
CA VAL A 8 7.48 6.29 -0.17
C VAL A 8 8.05 7.50 0.55
N THR A 9 7.40 8.66 0.40
CA THR A 9 7.75 9.89 1.08
C THR A 9 6.59 10.41 1.91
N GLN A 10 6.94 11.13 2.99
CA GLN A 10 6.00 11.90 3.78
C GLN A 10 6.41 13.37 3.73
N GLU A 11 5.50 14.21 3.25
CA GLU A 11 5.65 15.66 3.20
C GLU A 11 4.57 16.29 4.10
N GLY A 12 4.96 16.63 5.32
CA GLY A 12 4.01 17.06 6.36
C GLY A 12 3.03 15.94 6.71
N GLU A 13 1.74 16.17 6.46
CA GLU A 13 0.68 15.19 6.70
C GLU A 13 0.36 14.33 5.46
N ILE A 14 0.96 14.63 4.31
CA ILE A 14 0.66 13.95 3.05
C ILE A 14 1.69 12.86 2.82
N TRP A 15 1.19 11.65 2.57
CA TRP A 15 2.00 10.52 2.13
C TRP A 15 1.90 10.36 0.61
N MET A 16 3.04 10.09 -0.02
CA MET A 16 3.11 9.78 -1.44
C MET A 16 3.91 8.50 -1.68
N ALA A 17 3.48 7.71 -2.65
CA ALA A 17 4.22 6.55 -3.14
C ALA A 17 4.49 6.73 -4.64
N ASP A 18 5.75 6.72 -5.06
CA ASP A 18 6.10 6.63 -6.48
C ASP A 18 6.20 5.17 -6.90
N LEU A 19 5.48 4.82 -7.97
CA LEU A 19 5.37 3.45 -8.46
C LEU A 19 5.89 3.31 -9.88
N SER A 20 6.58 2.21 -10.14
CA SER A 20 6.74 1.66 -11.49
C SER A 20 5.64 0.64 -11.74
N ILE A 21 4.86 0.81 -12.81
CA ILE A 21 3.72 -0.04 -13.16
C ILE A 21 3.92 -0.60 -14.57
N HIS A 22 4.04 -1.93 -14.66
CA HIS A 22 4.10 -2.69 -15.90
C HIS A 22 3.05 -3.81 -15.84
N TYR A 23 1.91 -3.58 -16.48
CA TYR A 23 0.77 -4.51 -16.49
C TYR A 23 0.09 -4.53 -17.85
N GLY A 24 0.16 -5.67 -18.55
CA GLY A 24 -0.30 -5.78 -19.93
C GLY A 24 0.42 -4.77 -20.83
N VAL A 25 -0.34 -3.92 -21.51
CA VAL A 25 0.17 -2.82 -22.37
C VAL A 25 0.47 -1.55 -21.59
N TYR A 26 0.04 -1.44 -20.33
CA TYR A 26 0.25 -0.26 -19.52
C TYR A 26 1.67 -0.29 -18.92
N ARG A 27 2.47 0.75 -19.24
CA ARG A 27 3.83 0.94 -18.73
C ARG A 27 4.03 2.38 -18.27
N ARG A 28 4.40 2.56 -17.00
CA ARG A 28 4.79 3.85 -16.40
C ARG A 28 5.87 3.60 -15.37
N GLU A 29 7.01 4.27 -15.49
CA GLU A 29 8.14 4.13 -14.55
C GLU A 29 8.03 5.08 -13.36
N HIS A 30 7.35 6.21 -13.56
CA HIS A 30 7.02 7.18 -12.51
C HIS A 30 5.51 7.38 -12.48
N TYR A 31 4.90 6.93 -11.39
CA TYR A 31 3.48 7.00 -11.16
C TYR A 31 3.23 7.40 -9.71
N PRO A 32 3.13 8.71 -9.42
CA PRO A 32 2.90 9.19 -8.08
C PRO A 32 1.46 8.86 -7.66
N VAL A 33 1.33 8.19 -6.52
CA VAL A 33 0.06 7.89 -5.87
C VAL A 33 0.00 8.65 -4.56
N ARG A 34 -1.00 9.52 -4.44
CA ARG A 34 -1.28 10.23 -3.19
C ARG A 34 -2.05 9.33 -2.24
N LEU A 35 -1.60 9.29 -0.99
CA LEU A 35 -2.29 8.59 0.08
C LEU A 35 -3.04 9.60 0.92
N VAL A 36 -4.33 9.36 1.11
CA VAL A 36 -5.25 10.25 1.79
C VAL A 36 -5.79 9.55 3.03
N ASP A 37 -5.98 10.32 4.11
CA ASP A 37 -6.47 9.84 5.41
C ASP A 37 -5.62 8.74 6.04
N VAL A 38 -4.29 8.78 5.85
CA VAL A 38 -3.37 7.81 6.45
C VAL A 38 -3.44 7.92 7.98
N PRO A 39 -3.91 6.88 8.70
CA PRO A 39 -4.03 6.93 10.14
C PRO A 39 -2.66 7.04 10.81
N ARG A 40 -2.61 7.63 12.01
CA ARG A 40 -1.35 7.69 12.78
C ARG A 40 -0.79 6.28 13.00
N ALA A 41 0.51 6.13 12.77
CA ALA A 41 1.20 4.86 12.98
C ALA A 41 1.14 4.43 14.47
N PRO A 42 1.15 3.11 14.76
CA PRO A 42 1.20 2.61 16.13
C PRO A 42 2.50 3.04 16.82
N GLU A 43 2.43 3.16 18.14
CA GLU A 43 3.59 3.48 18.95
C GLU A 43 4.70 2.42 18.80
N GLY A 44 5.95 2.86 18.68
CA GLY A 44 7.11 1.97 18.51
C GLY A 44 7.39 1.54 17.06
N TRP A 45 6.60 1.94 16.07
CA TRP A 45 6.91 1.68 14.66
C TRP A 45 7.96 2.65 14.12
N THR A 46 9.10 2.11 13.66
CA THR A 46 10.11 2.90 12.96
C THR A 46 9.59 3.43 11.63
N GLU A 47 10.15 4.54 11.16
CA GLU A 47 9.76 5.14 9.89
C GLU A 47 9.95 4.17 8.71
N ASP A 48 11.04 3.41 8.69
CA ASP A 48 11.28 2.38 7.67
C ASP A 48 10.19 1.32 7.66
N ARG A 49 9.75 0.85 8.84
CA ARG A 49 8.65 -0.12 8.95
C ARG A 49 7.33 0.47 8.45
N GLN A 50 7.06 1.73 8.76
CA GLN A 50 5.88 2.44 8.26
C GLN A 50 5.90 2.55 6.73
N ARG A 51 7.04 2.97 6.14
CA ARG A 51 7.23 3.07 4.69
C ARG A 51 7.06 1.72 4.00
N GLN A 52 7.62 0.65 4.55
CA GLN A 52 7.44 -0.71 4.02
C GLN A 52 5.98 -1.14 4.04
N ARG A 53 5.26 -0.87 5.13
CA ARG A 53 3.86 -1.25 5.25
C ARG A 53 2.96 -0.47 4.30
N ILE A 54 3.21 0.84 4.18
CA ILE A 54 2.53 1.70 3.20
C ILE A 54 2.80 1.21 1.77
N ALA A 55 4.05 0.91 1.43
CA ALA A 55 4.43 0.38 0.12
C ALA A 55 3.65 -0.90 -0.22
N GLN A 56 3.57 -1.83 0.74
CA GLN A 56 2.81 -3.06 0.58
C GLN A 56 1.32 -2.77 0.33
N PHE A 57 0.70 -1.96 1.18
CA PHE A 57 -0.72 -1.62 1.07
C PHE A 57 -1.06 -0.96 -0.28
N VAL A 58 -0.26 0.02 -0.70
CA VAL A 58 -0.44 0.70 -2.00
C VAL A 58 -0.34 -0.28 -3.15
N THR A 59 0.64 -1.18 -3.11
CA THR A 59 0.81 -2.21 -4.14
C THR A 59 -0.43 -3.08 -4.24
N GLU A 60 -0.97 -3.56 -3.11
CA GLU A 60 -2.18 -4.39 -3.05
C GLU A 60 -3.41 -3.67 -3.61
N GLN A 61 -3.61 -2.41 -3.23
CA GLN A 61 -4.72 -1.60 -3.73
C GLN A 61 -4.62 -1.36 -5.24
N VAL A 62 -3.47 -0.89 -5.73
CA VAL A 62 -3.25 -0.63 -7.15
C VAL A 62 -3.41 -1.91 -7.96
N MET A 63 -2.81 -3.02 -7.52
CA MET A 63 -2.98 -4.32 -8.16
C MET A 63 -4.45 -4.76 -8.21
N THR A 64 -5.22 -4.55 -7.14
CA THR A 64 -6.64 -4.89 -7.08
C THR A 64 -7.46 -4.08 -8.09
N HIS A 65 -7.19 -2.77 -8.22
CA HIS A 65 -7.82 -1.93 -9.23
C HIS A 65 -7.50 -2.40 -10.65
N MET A 66 -6.22 -2.69 -10.92
CA MET A 66 -5.76 -3.11 -12.25
C MET A 66 -6.31 -4.48 -12.66
N ARG A 67 -6.46 -5.42 -11.71
CA ARG A 67 -7.09 -6.72 -11.95
C ARG A 67 -8.56 -6.61 -12.34
N LYS A 68 -9.25 -5.56 -11.91
CA LYS A 68 -10.64 -5.27 -12.30
C LYS A 68 -10.75 -4.63 -13.69
N GLY A 69 -9.64 -4.45 -14.41
CA GLY A 69 -9.58 -3.81 -15.72
C GLY A 69 -9.54 -2.27 -15.65
N SER A 70 -9.41 -1.71 -14.45
CA SER A 70 -9.34 -0.26 -14.25
C SER A 70 -7.90 0.26 -14.40
N LEU A 71 -7.77 1.55 -14.75
CA LEU A 71 -6.49 2.24 -14.66
C LEU A 71 -6.02 2.32 -13.19
N PRO A 72 -4.70 2.36 -12.95
CA PRO A 72 -4.18 2.51 -11.60
C PRO A 72 -4.67 3.83 -10.99
N PRO A 73 -5.11 3.84 -9.72
CA PRO A 73 -5.60 5.06 -9.07
C PRO A 73 -4.46 6.06 -8.82
N ARG A 74 -4.73 7.37 -9.02
CA ARG A 74 -3.78 8.45 -8.64
C ARG A 74 -3.86 8.82 -7.15
N GLY A 75 -4.94 8.40 -6.49
CA GLY A 75 -5.16 8.62 -5.07
C GLY A 75 -5.76 7.36 -4.44
N VAL A 76 -5.25 6.98 -3.28
CA VAL A 76 -5.75 5.88 -2.48
C VAL A 76 -6.18 6.44 -1.13
N GLN A 77 -7.46 6.33 -0.82
CA GLN A 77 -7.99 6.67 0.49
C GLN A 77 -7.81 5.48 1.42
N ILE A 78 -7.13 5.70 2.54
CA ILE A 78 -6.87 4.66 3.54
C ILE A 78 -7.94 4.77 4.61
N HIS A 79 -9.06 4.10 4.39
CA HIS A 79 -10.04 3.90 5.47
C HIS A 79 -9.58 2.75 6.35
N ALA A 80 -9.59 2.97 7.67
CA ALA A 80 -9.39 1.99 8.74
C ALA A 80 -7.94 1.68 9.18
N PRO A 81 -7.76 1.21 10.44
CA PRO A 81 -6.48 0.71 10.97
C PRO A 81 -5.88 -0.48 10.22
N ALA A 82 -6.53 -1.01 9.18
CA ALA A 82 -6.06 -2.13 8.36
C ALA A 82 -4.69 -1.88 7.71
N LEU A 83 -4.33 -0.60 7.46
CA LEU A 83 -2.98 -0.25 7.04
C LEU A 83 -1.92 -0.77 8.01
N TRP A 84 -2.14 -0.66 9.32
CA TRP A 84 -1.15 -1.01 10.34
C TRP A 84 -1.27 -2.44 10.84
N GLN A 85 -2.29 -3.18 10.41
CA GLN A 85 -2.41 -4.60 10.73
C GLN A 85 -1.33 -5.37 9.97
N ASP A 86 -0.57 -6.18 10.70
CA ASP A 86 0.42 -7.07 10.10
C ASP A 86 -0.35 -8.19 9.37
N PRO A 87 -0.18 -8.39 8.06
CA PRO A 87 -0.92 -9.42 7.32
C PRO A 87 -0.61 -10.84 7.84
N SER A 88 0.49 -11.01 8.58
CA SER A 88 0.86 -12.26 9.26
C SER A 88 0.16 -12.47 10.61
N ALA A 89 -0.40 -11.43 11.22
CA ALA A 89 -1.06 -11.53 12.53
C ALA A 89 -2.43 -12.22 12.44
N ASP A 90 -3.06 -12.22 11.26
CA ASP A 90 -4.39 -12.81 11.04
C ASP A 90 -4.37 -14.36 10.93
N HIS A 91 -3.19 -14.98 10.73
CA HIS A 91 -3.08 -16.42 10.54
C HIS A 91 -2.88 -17.24 11.83
N SER A 92 -2.98 -16.62 13.01
CA SER A 92 -2.73 -17.30 14.31
C SER A 92 -3.99 -17.69 15.09
N LEU A 93 -5.20 -17.53 14.53
CA LEU A 93 -6.47 -17.89 15.20
C LEU A 93 -7.25 -19.05 14.56
N ALA A 94 -6.72 -19.68 13.51
CA ALA A 94 -7.31 -20.88 12.93
C ALA A 94 -6.60 -22.15 13.43
N SER A 95 -6.79 -22.48 14.71
CA SER A 95 -6.62 -23.86 15.19
C SER A 95 -7.88 -24.25 15.94
N PRO A 96 -8.88 -24.86 15.27
CA PRO A 96 -9.90 -25.58 16.01
C PRO A 96 -9.22 -26.80 16.64
N ALA A 97 -9.16 -26.81 17.97
CA ALA A 97 -8.89 -28.02 18.72
C ALA A 97 -9.92 -29.09 18.33
N SER A 98 -9.44 -30.29 18.00
CA SER A 98 -10.23 -31.52 17.98
C SER A 98 -9.34 -32.64 18.48
#